data_AF-A0A851T6L8-F1
#
_entry.id   AF-A0A851T6L8-F1
#
_cell.length_a   1.000
_cell.length_b   1.000
_cell.length_c   1.000
_cell.angle_alpha   90.00
_cell.angle_beta   90.00
_cell.angle_gamma   90.00
#
_symmetry.space_group_name_H-M   'P 1'
#
loop_
_entity.id
_entity.type
_entity.pdbx_description
1 polymer ?
#
loop_
_entity_poly.entity_id
_entity_poly.type
_entity_poly.pdbx_seq_one_letter_code
_entity_poly.pdbx_strand_id
1 'polypeptide(L)'
;ANVTVTDLEELQELLRVNIENNKHLVTGSVQAKVLKCGKYLTSFGQSLEPLLKTLKDLTGPDTRVLCCYEQRTMGKNPEIERKYFELLQRDFELEKIPLDKHDEEYRSEDIHIMNIHRKQTVGCF
;
A
#
# COMPACT_ATOMS: atom_id res chain seq x y z
N ALA A 1 11.98 -13.63 -1.36
CA ALA A 1 10.66 -13.43 -2.01
C ALA A 1 10.85 -13.20 -3.50
N ASN A 2 9.80 -13.34 -4.31
CA ASN A 2 9.78 -12.96 -5.71
C ASN A 2 8.98 -11.66 -5.83
N VAL A 3 9.67 -10.54 -6.05
CA VAL A 3 9.14 -9.19 -5.84
C VAL A 3 8.95 -8.48 -7.17
N THR A 4 7.80 -7.82 -7.33
CA THR A 4 7.60 -6.83 -8.39
C THR A 4 7.44 -5.48 -7.71
N VAL A 5 8.43 -4.59 -7.87
CA VAL A 5 8.33 -3.21 -7.40
C VAL A 5 7.69 -2.37 -8.48
N THR A 6 6.73 -1.52 -8.11
CA THR A 6 5.96 -0.77 -9.09
C THR A 6 5.82 0.70 -8.73
N ASP A 7 5.91 1.54 -9.75
CA ASP A 7 5.65 2.97 -9.62
C ASP A 7 5.31 3.57 -11.01
N LEU A 8 5.27 4.89 -11.11
CA LEU A 8 5.11 5.64 -12.36
C LEU A 8 6.28 5.38 -13.33
N GLU A 9 6.06 5.69 -14.61
CA GLU A 9 7.03 5.53 -15.70
C GLU A 9 8.35 6.27 -15.40
N GLU A 10 8.24 7.52 -14.94
CA GLU A 10 9.38 8.38 -14.63
C GLU A 10 10.29 7.85 -13.50
N LEU A 11 9.80 6.92 -12.68
CA LEU A 11 10.55 6.33 -11.57
C LEU A 11 11.19 4.97 -11.92
N GLN A 12 10.92 4.42 -13.11
CA GLN A 12 11.41 3.09 -13.48
C GLN A 12 12.94 3.01 -13.52
N GLU A 13 13.61 4.08 -13.96
CA GLU A 13 15.08 4.08 -14.02
C GLU A 13 15.70 4.06 -12.62
N LEU A 14 15.14 4.85 -11.69
CA LEU A 14 15.58 4.85 -10.29
C LEU A 14 15.39 3.48 -9.64
N LEU A 15 14.25 2.83 -9.90
CA LEU A 15 14.00 1.47 -9.41
C LEU A 15 15.04 0.46 -9.94
N ARG A 16 15.40 0.55 -11.23
CA ARG A 16 16.42 -0.34 -11.83
C ARG A 16 17.80 -0.12 -11.23
N VAL A 17 18.22 1.13 -11.05
CA VAL A 17 19.50 1.46 -10.40
C VAL A 17 19.55 0.90 -8.98
N ASN A 18 18.47 1.06 -8.20
CA ASN A 18 18.40 0.53 -6.85
C ASN A 18 18.41 -1.00 -6.81
N ILE A 19 17.75 -1.67 -7.76
CA ILE A 19 17.80 -3.13 -7.90
C ILE A 19 19.23 -3.59 -8.18
N GLU A 20 19.91 -3.00 -9.17
CA GLU A 20 21.25 -3.45 -9.57
C GLU A 20 22.28 -3.21 -8.44
N ASN A 21 22.23 -2.04 -7.79
CA ASN A 21 23.11 -1.73 -6.66
C ASN A 21 22.98 -2.72 -5.50
N ASN A 22 21.78 -3.27 -5.28
CA ASN A 22 21.49 -4.19 -4.17
C ASN A 22 21.40 -5.66 -4.59
N LYS A 23 21.61 -5.99 -5.87
CA LYS A 23 21.43 -7.33 -6.43
C LYS A 23 22.25 -8.40 -5.72
N HIS A 24 23.42 -8.03 -5.20
CA HIS A 24 24.30 -8.91 -4.44
C HIS A 24 23.69 -9.39 -3.10
N LEU A 25 22.68 -8.69 -2.57
CA LEU A 25 21.94 -9.08 -1.36
C LEU A 25 20.66 -9.88 -1.68
N VAL A 26 20.28 -9.97 -2.96
CA VAL A 26 19.01 -10.58 -3.37
C VAL A 26 19.15 -12.10 -3.39
N THR A 27 18.42 -12.78 -2.50
CA THR A 27 18.34 -14.26 -2.45
C THR A 27 17.15 -14.82 -3.25
N GLY A 28 16.26 -13.97 -3.76
CA GLY A 28 15.11 -14.33 -4.59
C GLY A 28 15.15 -13.67 -5.96
N SER A 29 14.03 -13.08 -6.38
CA SER A 29 13.96 -12.27 -7.61
C SER A 29 13.31 -10.92 -7.34
N VAL A 30 13.72 -9.92 -8.10
CA VAL A 30 13.12 -8.58 -8.08
C VAL A 30 13.09 -8.01 -9.50
N GLN A 31 11.97 -7.39 -9.86
CA GLN A 31 11.81 -6.68 -11.13
C GLN A 31 11.03 -5.38 -10.92
N ALA A 32 11.32 -4.37 -11.73
CA ALA A 32 10.55 -3.12 -11.79
C ALA A 32 9.49 -3.21 -12.90
N LYS A 33 8.27 -2.78 -12.60
CA LYS A 33 7.18 -2.61 -13.59
C LYS A 33 6.43 -1.32 -13.35
N VAL A 34 5.83 -0.81 -14.42
CA VAL A 34 4.97 0.38 -14.33
C VAL A 34 3.61 -0.04 -13.80
N LEU A 35 3.11 0.65 -12.76
CA LEU A 35 1.74 0.52 -12.28
C LEU A 35 1.23 1.90 -11.87
N LYS A 36 0.31 2.44 -12.68
CA LYS A 36 -0.30 3.74 -12.40
C LYS A 36 -1.61 3.56 -11.64
N CYS A 37 -1.57 3.80 -10.33
CA CYS A 37 -2.75 3.82 -9.47
C CYS A 37 -3.56 5.11 -9.69
N GLY A 38 -4.37 5.14 -10.75
CA GLY A 38 -5.15 6.32 -11.12
C GLY A 38 -4.34 7.49 -11.67
N LYS A 39 -5.02 8.43 -12.34
CA LYS A 39 -4.41 9.70 -12.74
C LYS A 39 -4.39 10.64 -11.54
N TYR A 40 -3.21 11.16 -11.18
CA TYR A 40 -3.06 12.33 -10.31
C TYR A 40 -3.68 13.54 -11.01
N LEU A 41 -4.96 13.80 -10.81
CA LEU A 41 -5.56 15.11 -11.08
C LEU A 41 -5.30 16.00 -9.87
N THR A 42 -4.07 16.55 -9.78
CA THR A 42 -3.62 17.76 -9.04
C THR A 42 -4.16 18.06 -7.62
N SER A 43 -4.90 17.16 -6.99
CA SER A 43 -5.47 17.28 -5.66
C SER A 43 -5.47 15.90 -5.01
N PHE A 44 -4.75 15.78 -3.90
CA PHE A 44 -4.53 14.54 -3.14
C PHE A 44 -5.84 13.80 -2.72
N GLY A 45 -7.01 14.41 -2.87
CA GLY A 45 -8.31 13.80 -2.57
C GLY A 45 -8.93 12.96 -3.70
N GLN A 46 -8.46 13.04 -4.94
CA GLN A 46 -9.04 12.32 -6.09
C GLN A 46 -8.35 10.99 -6.43
N SER A 47 -7.21 10.68 -5.81
CA SER A 47 -6.45 9.43 -6.07
C SER A 47 -6.91 8.22 -5.24
N LEU A 48 -7.82 8.41 -4.28
CA LEU A 48 -8.24 7.33 -3.38
C LEU A 48 -8.95 6.20 -4.12
N GLU A 49 -9.96 6.51 -4.92
CA GLU A 49 -10.76 5.48 -5.60
C GLU A 49 -9.94 4.64 -6.58
N PRO A 50 -9.08 5.22 -7.44
CA PRO A 50 -8.22 4.42 -8.30
C PRO A 50 -7.24 3.52 -7.54
N LEU A 51 -6.66 4.02 -6.43
CA LEU A 51 -5.78 3.21 -5.58
C LEU A 51 -6.53 2.00 -4.99
N LEU A 52 -7.72 2.23 -4.44
CA LEU A 52 -8.55 1.19 -3.87
C LEU A 52 -9.02 0.18 -4.93
N LYS A 53 -9.31 0.66 -6.15
CA LYS A 53 -9.61 -0.21 -7.28
C LYS A 53 -8.42 -1.12 -7.61
N THR A 54 -7.21 -0.56 -7.74
CA THR A 54 -6.00 -1.36 -7.97
C THR A 54 -5.79 -2.39 -6.87
N LEU A 55 -5.99 -2.01 -5.61
CA LEU A 55 -5.89 -2.93 -4.49
C LEU A 55 -6.87 -4.09 -4.64
N LYS A 56 -8.13 -3.81 -4.96
CA LYS A 56 -9.17 -4.83 -5.18
C LYS A 56 -8.89 -5.73 -6.39
N ASP A 57 -8.36 -5.18 -7.47
CA ASP A 57 -8.04 -5.92 -8.69
C ASP A 57 -6.85 -6.87 -8.49
N LEU A 58 -5.88 -6.48 -7.66
CA LEU A 58 -4.66 -7.27 -7.42
C LEU A 58 -4.76 -8.24 -6.22
N THR A 59 -5.76 -8.08 -5.36
CA THR A 59 -5.90 -8.90 -4.14
C THR A 59 -6.86 -10.07 -4.36
N GLY A 60 -6.33 -11.28 -4.18
CA GLY A 60 -7.13 -12.51 -4.08
C GLY A 60 -7.57 -12.79 -2.63
N PRO A 61 -8.33 -13.87 -2.41
CA PRO A 61 -8.80 -14.27 -1.08
C PRO A 61 -7.69 -14.50 -0.06
N ASP A 62 -6.56 -15.06 -0.50
CA ASP A 62 -5.40 -15.37 0.37
C ASP A 62 -4.34 -14.26 0.36
N THR A 63 -4.60 -13.14 -0.33
CA THR A 63 -3.65 -12.04 -0.38
C THR A 63 -3.71 -11.25 0.93
N ARG A 64 -2.58 -11.19 1.62
CA ARG A 64 -2.38 -10.32 2.78
C ARG A 64 -1.74 -9.01 2.35
N VAL A 65 -2.40 -7.90 2.63
CA VAL A 65 -1.88 -6.56 2.33
C VAL A 65 -1.36 -5.94 3.63
N LEU A 66 -0.12 -5.47 3.60
CA LEU A 66 0.44 -4.63 4.65
C LEU A 66 0.50 -3.19 4.15
N CYS A 67 -0.17 -2.29 4.86
CA CYS A 67 -0.15 -0.85 4.58
C CYS A 67 0.51 -0.13 5.76
N CYS A 68 1.66 0.49 5.51
CA CYS A 68 2.36 1.32 6.48
C CYS A 68 2.23 2.78 6.05
N TYR A 69 1.79 3.66 6.96
CA TYR A 69 1.65 5.09 6.67
C TYR A 69 1.95 5.95 7.88
N GLU A 70 2.40 7.18 7.62
CA GLU A 70 2.57 8.24 8.62
C GLU A 70 1.26 9.04 8.74
N GLN A 71 0.70 9.12 9.94
CA GLN A 71 -0.45 9.94 10.24
C GLN A 71 -0.08 11.43 10.20
N ARG A 72 -0.83 12.21 9.44
CA ARG A 72 -0.59 13.65 9.29
C ARG A 72 -1.83 14.43 9.69
N THR A 73 -1.65 15.35 10.65
CA THR A 73 -2.76 16.12 11.23
C THR A 73 -3.00 17.46 10.55
N MET A 74 -2.08 17.93 9.70
CA MET A 74 -2.16 19.23 9.05
C MET A 74 -2.94 19.20 7.73
N GLY A 75 -3.62 20.31 7.42
CA GLY A 75 -4.30 20.52 6.14
C GLY A 75 -5.44 19.52 5.91
N LYS A 76 -5.54 19.00 4.68
CA LYS A 76 -6.60 18.05 4.28
C LYS A 76 -6.29 16.59 4.65
N ASN A 77 -5.13 16.31 5.24
CA ASN A 77 -4.70 14.93 5.51
C ASN A 77 -5.67 14.15 6.43
N PRO A 78 -6.20 14.72 7.55
CA PRO A 78 -7.15 14.00 8.38
C PRO A 78 -8.43 13.58 7.64
N GLU A 79 -8.94 14.44 6.75
CA GLU A 79 -10.13 14.14 5.95
C GLU A 79 -9.86 13.07 4.89
N ILE A 80 -8.69 13.13 4.24
CA ILE A 80 -8.25 12.15 3.24
C ILE A 80 -8.06 10.79 3.89
N GLU A 81 -7.39 10.73 5.04
CA GLU A 81 -7.18 9.50 5.81
C GLU A 81 -8.51 8.87 6.22
N ARG A 82 -9.43 9.66 6.82
CA ARG A 82 -10.77 9.17 7.16
C ARG A 82 -11.49 8.60 5.94
N LYS A 83 -11.52 9.35 4.83
CA LYS A 83 -12.19 8.90 3.59
C LYS A 83 -11.54 7.65 3.00
N TYR A 84 -10.21 7.53 3.07
CA TYR A 84 -9.49 6.35 2.63
C TYR A 84 -9.95 5.10 3.38
N PHE A 85 -9.97 5.15 4.71
CA PHE A 85 -10.41 4.02 5.53
C PHE A 85 -11.91 3.70 5.37
N GLU A 86 -12.77 4.72 5.30
CA GLU A 86 -14.21 4.53 5.03
C GLU A 86 -14.47 3.80 3.71
N LEU A 87 -13.72 4.13 2.65
CA LEU A 87 -13.85 3.46 1.35
C LEU A 87 -13.22 2.06 1.36
N LEU A 88 -12.04 1.91 1.99
CA LEU A 88 -11.32 0.65 2.06
C LEU A 88 -12.12 -0.42 2.84
N GLN A 89 -12.77 -0.03 3.94
CA GLN A 89 -13.62 -0.91 4.76
C GLN A 89 -14.83 -1.49 4.04
N ARG A 90 -15.21 -0.99 2.86
CA ARG A 90 -16.32 -1.54 2.08
C ARG A 90 -16.02 -2.96 1.59
N ASP A 91 -14.80 -3.18 1.13
CA ASP A 91 -14.37 -4.43 0.51
C ASP A 91 -13.34 -5.21 1.36
N PHE A 92 -12.77 -4.57 2.37
CA PHE A 92 -11.68 -5.12 3.17
C PHE A 92 -11.94 -5.06 4.68
N GLU A 93 -11.37 -6.01 5.40
CA GLU A 93 -11.19 -6.00 6.85
C GLU A 93 -9.80 -5.45 7.19
N LEU A 94 -9.70 -4.68 8.27
CA LEU A 94 -8.45 -4.06 8.69
C LEU A 94 -8.19 -4.36 10.17
N GLU A 95 -6.94 -4.68 10.45
CA GLU A 95 -6.41 -4.89 11.79
C GLU A 95 -5.16 -4.01 11.95
N LYS A 96 -5.16 -3.13 12.94
CA LYS A 96 -3.96 -2.35 13.26
C LYS A 96 -2.95 -3.25 13.98
N ILE A 97 -1.72 -3.27 13.50
CA ILE A 97 -0.62 -3.94 14.20
C ILE A 97 -0.21 -3.07 15.40
N PRO A 98 -0.17 -3.63 16.62
CA PRO A 98 0.32 -2.93 17.81
C PRO A 98 1.77 -2.44 17.68
N LEU A 99 2.06 -1.27 18.26
CA LEU A 99 3.38 -0.61 18.19
C LEU A 99 4.51 -1.43 18.84
N ASP A 100 4.18 -2.27 19.81
CA ASP A 100 5.13 -3.21 20.45
C ASP A 100 5.52 -4.37 19.54
N LYS A 101 4.79 -4.60 18.43
CA LYS A 101 5.18 -5.54 17.37
C LYS A 101 5.98 -4.88 16.24
N HIS A 102 6.19 -3.56 16.28
CA HIS A 102 7.10 -2.88 15.36
C HIS A 102 8.55 -3.08 15.84
N ASP A 103 9.50 -2.74 14.98
CA ASP A 103 10.92 -2.71 15.36
C ASP A 103 11.15 -1.77 16.56
N GLU A 104 12.04 -2.14 17.48
CA GLU A 104 12.26 -1.38 18.72
C GLU A 104 12.85 0.01 18.47
N GLU A 105 13.70 0.15 17.44
CA GLU A 105 14.38 1.38 17.06
C GLU A 105 13.63 2.11 15.95
N TYR A 106 13.17 1.39 14.93
CA TYR A 106 12.55 1.96 13.73
C TYR A 106 11.02 2.00 13.82
N ARG A 107 10.49 2.71 14.82
CA ARG A 107 9.04 2.91 15.02
C ARG A 107 8.69 4.32 15.48
N SER A 108 7.44 4.71 15.27
CA SER A 108 6.87 5.97 15.77
C SER A 108 5.39 5.76 16.09
N GLU A 109 4.87 6.50 17.06
CA GLU A 109 3.43 6.54 17.36
C GLU A 109 2.62 7.13 16.19
N ASP A 110 3.26 7.94 15.35
CA ASP A 110 2.65 8.50 14.14
C ASP A 110 2.72 7.55 12.94
N ILE A 111 3.48 6.45 13.02
CA ILE A 111 3.60 5.46 11.94
C ILE A 111 2.76 4.24 12.27
N HIS A 112 1.68 4.05 11.53
CA HIS A 112 0.75 2.93 11.72
C HIS A 112 0.96 1.86 10.67
N ILE A 113 0.93 0.58 11.09
CA ILE A 113 0.92 -0.56 10.18
C ILE A 113 -0.45 -1.23 10.27
N MET A 114 -1.11 -1.34 9.12
CA MET A 114 -2.40 -1.98 8.96
C MET A 114 -2.24 -3.30 8.21
N ASN A 115 -2.79 -4.35 8.79
CA ASN A 115 -2.99 -5.63 8.18
C ASN A 115 -4.37 -5.66 7.52
N ILE A 116 -4.42 -5.84 6.20
CA ILE A 116 -5.63 -5.69 5.39
C ILE A 116 -5.91 -7.00 4.65
N HIS A 117 -7.15 -7.48 4.76
CA HIS A 117 -7.62 -8.68 4.08
C HIS A 117 -8.91 -8.40 3.33
N ARG A 118 -9.09 -9.06 2.18
CA ARG A 118 -10.33 -8.94 1.42
C ARG A 118 -11.45 -9.65 2.15
N LYS A 119 -12.62 -8.99 2.28
CA LYS A 119 -13.81 -9.63 2.85
C LYS A 119 -14.22 -10.81 1.98
N GLN A 120 -14.51 -11.94 2.62
CA GLN A 120 -15.13 -13.05 1.93
C GLN A 120 -16.55 -12.63 1.54
N THR A 121 -16.83 -12.58 0.25
CA THR A 121 -18.20 -12.41 -0.22
C THR A 121 -18.89 -13.74 0.06
N VAL A 122 -19.79 -13.77 1.04
CA VAL A 122 -20.66 -14.93 1.24
C VAL A 122 -21.54 -15.00 0.00
N GLY A 123 -21.16 -15.85 -0.97
CA GLY A 123 -22.03 -16.17 -2.09
C GLY A 123 -23.27 -16.84 -1.52
N CYS A 124 -24.44 -16.23 -1.67
CA CYS A 124 -25.68 -16.99 -1.58
C CYS A 124 -25.61 -18.06 -2.69
N PHE A 125 -25.59 -19.33 -2.28
CA PHE A 125 -25.72 -20.49 -3.14
C PHE A 125 -27.10 -20.53 -3.81
#